data_AF-A0A8S3RSY6-F1
#
_entry.id   AF-A0A8S3RSY6-F1
#
_cell.length_a   1.000
_cell.length_b   1.000
_cell.length_c   1.000
_cell.angle_alpha   90.00
_cell.angle_beta   90.00
_cell.angle_gamma   90.00
#
_symmetry.space_group_name_H-M   'P 1'
#
loop_
_entity.id
_entity.type
_entity.pdbx_description
1 polymer ?
#
loop_
_entity_poly.entity_id
_entity_poly.type
_entity_poly.pdbx_seq_one_letter_code
_entity_poly.pdbx_strand_id
1 'polypeptide(L)'
;MYPLYKVFKGGCKASVEFLVDKGADDKRFTVVEFLVNKGTDVNHCSTADKSPLYQACRGEHTAVVVEFLVYKGAGVNQCSTADKSPLYKACEGGHKVIVEFLVGKEANVNQCDTDDKSPLYKACEGGHKAIVEYPVEKEADVNQCDSDDKSPLYKACEGGHKAIVRFLVDHRADINQCNKENKSPLYKATLFYKAAEGGYFNVVEYLVQQGANVNQRNADEETPLYKATSNGHLSVVKYLVKNGADVNQCNKDNESPLCQVSKKGHYNVVEYLVENGADVNQCDTDNKSPFYKAGKGGHTAIVEFLLENRSNVNQCSKSNESLLSKASVCGYVDVVEMLVQKGALVNQCDTYDESSLHKASAGGCFNVAEYLVQQGANVNQQNVDGDTSLCIASRNRHLHVVEYTYMLTDVIKIKSLLCV
;
A
#
# COMPACT_ATOMS: atom_id res chain seq x y z
N MET A 1 -23.31 -31.63 -38.79
CA MET A 1 -24.43 -30.65 -38.69
C MET A 1 -25.55 -31.08 -37.72
N TYR A 2 -25.36 -32.02 -36.78
CA TYR A 2 -26.46 -32.52 -35.93
C TYR A 2 -25.99 -32.99 -34.53
N PRO A 3 -25.57 -32.06 -33.65
CA PRO A 3 -26.14 -32.07 -32.29
C PRO A 3 -26.64 -30.71 -31.79
N LEU A 4 -26.30 -29.60 -32.47
CA LEU A 4 -26.70 -28.24 -32.05
C LEU A 4 -28.16 -27.89 -32.40
N TYR A 5 -28.77 -28.57 -33.37
CA TYR A 5 -30.14 -28.27 -33.85
C TYR A 5 -31.23 -28.57 -32.80
N LYS A 6 -30.96 -29.44 -31.81
CA LYS A 6 -31.91 -29.79 -30.76
C LYS A 6 -32.00 -28.74 -29.63
N VAL A 7 -31.04 -27.81 -29.54
CA VAL A 7 -31.10 -26.70 -28.58
C VAL A 7 -32.11 -25.63 -29.03
N PHE A 8 -32.38 -25.51 -30.33
CA PHE A 8 -33.19 -24.42 -30.89
C PHE A 8 -34.72 -24.62 -30.84
N LYS A 9 -35.21 -25.82 -30.53
CA LYS A 9 -36.65 -26.14 -30.59
C LYS A 9 -37.39 -26.08 -29.24
N GLY A 10 -36.67 -25.81 -28.15
CA GLY A 10 -37.24 -25.76 -26.79
C GLY A 10 -36.74 -24.57 -26.01
N GLY A 11 -37.20 -23.36 -26.36
CA GLY A 11 -37.11 -22.15 -25.51
C GLY A 11 -35.71 -21.68 -25.06
N CYS A 12 -34.64 -22.41 -25.38
CA CYS A 12 -33.27 -22.02 -25.08
C CYS A 12 -32.87 -20.94 -26.08
N LYS A 13 -33.10 -19.68 -25.71
CA LYS A 13 -32.39 -18.55 -26.28
C LYS A 13 -30.90 -18.77 -26.01
N ALA A 14 -30.22 -19.51 -26.88
CA ALA A 14 -28.76 -19.51 -26.93
C ALA A 14 -28.37 -18.09 -27.34
N SER A 15 -28.10 -17.24 -26.35
CA SER A 15 -27.74 -15.84 -26.56
C SER A 15 -26.36 -15.80 -27.20
N VAL A 16 -26.20 -14.90 -28.19
CA VAL A 16 -24.89 -14.57 -28.78
C VAL A 16 -23.87 -14.24 -27.67
N GLU A 17 -24.35 -13.63 -26.58
CA GLU A 17 -23.62 -13.36 -25.35
C GLU A 17 -22.85 -14.58 -24.79
N PHE A 18 -23.49 -15.74 -24.63
CA PHE A 18 -22.84 -16.91 -24.00
C PHE A 18 -21.66 -17.45 -24.82
N LEU A 19 -21.74 -17.31 -26.15
CA LEU A 19 -20.67 -17.72 -27.05
C LEU A 19 -19.51 -16.74 -27.06
N VAL A 20 -19.82 -15.45 -26.88
CA VAL A 20 -18.81 -14.39 -26.75
C VAL A 20 -18.13 -14.47 -25.38
N ASP A 21 -18.85 -14.68 -24.27
CA ASP A 21 -18.27 -14.68 -22.90
C ASP A 21 -17.19 -15.76 -22.66
N LYS A 22 -17.23 -16.88 -23.41
CA LYS A 22 -16.30 -18.01 -23.22
C LYS A 22 -15.05 -18.00 -24.11
N GLY A 23 -14.64 -16.84 -24.65
CA GLY A 23 -13.52 -16.72 -25.60
C GLY A 23 -13.95 -16.98 -27.04
N ALA A 24 -13.48 -16.19 -28.00
CA ALA A 24 -13.77 -16.36 -29.43
C ALA A 24 -12.54 -16.94 -30.14
N ASP A 25 -12.47 -18.27 -30.20
CA ASP A 25 -11.63 -18.94 -31.20
C ASP A 25 -12.36 -18.89 -32.57
N ASP A 26 -11.64 -19.10 -33.68
CA ASP A 26 -12.21 -19.03 -35.06
C ASP A 26 -13.47 -19.89 -35.23
N LYS A 27 -13.54 -21.01 -34.49
CA LYS A 27 -14.69 -21.92 -34.48
C LYS A 27 -15.91 -21.29 -33.83
N ARG A 28 -15.75 -20.54 -32.74
CA ARG A 28 -16.84 -19.83 -32.07
C ARG A 28 -17.28 -18.58 -32.81
N PHE A 29 -16.36 -17.89 -33.50
CA PHE A 29 -16.76 -16.79 -34.41
C PHE A 29 -17.70 -17.29 -35.50
N THR A 30 -17.40 -18.43 -36.12
CA THR A 30 -18.28 -19.05 -37.13
C THR A 30 -19.69 -19.34 -36.58
N VAL A 31 -19.80 -19.74 -35.31
CA VAL A 31 -21.09 -19.98 -34.65
C VAL A 31 -21.81 -18.66 -34.37
N VAL A 32 -21.12 -17.63 -33.88
CA VAL A 32 -21.68 -16.28 -33.68
C VAL A 32 -22.23 -15.73 -34.99
N GLU A 33 -21.45 -15.82 -36.07
CA GLU A 33 -21.86 -15.38 -37.41
C GLU A 33 -23.13 -16.11 -37.88
N PHE A 34 -23.15 -17.44 -37.76
CA PHE A 34 -24.30 -18.26 -38.15
C PHE A 34 -25.57 -17.86 -37.38
N LEU A 35 -25.48 -17.66 -36.06
CA LEU A 35 -26.64 -17.35 -35.23
C LEU A 35 -27.21 -15.96 -35.51
N VAL A 36 -26.34 -14.95 -35.66
CA VAL A 36 -26.79 -13.59 -35.98
C VAL A 36 -27.43 -13.55 -37.37
N ASN A 37 -26.84 -14.25 -38.36
CA ASN A 37 -27.42 -14.36 -39.71
C ASN A 37 -28.75 -15.12 -39.76
N LYS A 38 -29.08 -15.93 -38.74
CA LYS A 38 -30.38 -16.59 -38.59
C LYS A 38 -31.44 -15.75 -37.88
N GLY A 39 -31.15 -14.49 -37.59
CA GLY A 39 -32.10 -13.54 -36.98
C GLY A 39 -32.07 -13.53 -35.46
N THR A 40 -30.99 -14.00 -34.83
CA THR A 40 -30.81 -13.80 -33.39
C THR A 40 -30.59 -12.31 -33.12
N ASP A 41 -31.32 -11.77 -32.14
CA ASP A 41 -31.15 -10.38 -31.71
C ASP A 41 -29.74 -10.16 -31.14
N VAL A 42 -28.98 -9.29 -31.81
CA VAL A 42 -27.59 -8.96 -31.50
C VAL A 42 -27.45 -8.12 -30.23
N ASN A 43 -28.55 -7.52 -29.75
CA ASN A 43 -28.58 -6.67 -28.55
C ASN A 43 -29.18 -7.38 -27.33
N HIS A 44 -29.60 -8.64 -27.49
CA HIS A 44 -30.24 -9.37 -26.40
C HIS A 44 -29.25 -9.72 -25.28
N CYS A 45 -29.54 -9.25 -24.07
CA CYS A 45 -28.80 -9.56 -22.85
C CYS A 45 -29.47 -10.73 -22.10
N SER A 46 -28.70 -11.74 -21.70
CA SER A 46 -29.17 -12.94 -21.00
C SER A 46 -28.90 -12.92 -19.50
N THR A 47 -27.81 -12.28 -19.03
CA THR A 47 -27.58 -12.05 -17.60
C THR A 47 -26.89 -10.71 -17.34
N ALA A 48 -27.43 -9.91 -16.42
CA ALA A 48 -26.89 -8.60 -15.98
C ALA A 48 -26.75 -7.50 -17.07
N ASP A 49 -27.65 -7.45 -18.06
CA ASP A 49 -27.68 -6.44 -19.14
C ASP A 49 -26.36 -6.24 -19.91
N LYS A 50 -25.52 -7.27 -19.98
CA LYS A 50 -24.27 -7.21 -20.76
C LYS A 50 -24.55 -7.60 -22.19
N SER A 51 -24.53 -6.63 -23.10
CA SER A 51 -24.72 -6.89 -24.53
C SER A 51 -23.62 -7.81 -25.07
N PRO A 52 -23.88 -8.58 -26.14
CA PRO A 52 -22.84 -9.37 -26.80
C PRO A 52 -21.63 -8.52 -27.22
N LEU A 53 -21.87 -7.27 -27.64
CA LEU A 53 -20.80 -6.32 -27.95
C LEU A 53 -19.97 -5.95 -26.72
N TYR A 54 -20.61 -5.66 -25.59
CA TYR A 54 -19.94 -5.37 -24.33
C TYR A 54 -19.00 -6.52 -23.91
N GLN A 55 -19.46 -7.77 -24.00
CA GLN A 55 -18.63 -8.93 -23.66
C GLN A 55 -17.48 -9.12 -24.65
N ALA A 56 -17.72 -8.87 -25.94
CA ALA A 56 -16.67 -8.96 -26.96
C ALA A 56 -15.54 -7.95 -26.69
N CYS A 57 -15.86 -6.80 -26.10
CA CYS A 57 -14.88 -5.77 -25.74
C CYS A 57 -14.13 -6.05 -24.44
N ARG A 58 -14.51 -7.07 -23.66
CA ARG A 58 -13.90 -7.42 -22.36
C ARG A 58 -12.76 -8.44 -22.47
N GLY A 59 -12.85 -9.37 -23.41
CA GLY A 59 -11.88 -10.46 -23.58
C GLY A 59 -10.85 -10.19 -24.66
N GLU A 60 -9.90 -11.12 -24.84
CA GLU A 60 -8.95 -11.16 -25.96
C GLU A 60 -9.63 -11.53 -27.31
N HIS A 61 -10.89 -11.14 -27.50
CA HIS A 61 -11.61 -11.43 -28.72
C HIS A 61 -10.99 -10.65 -29.88
N THR A 62 -11.03 -11.27 -31.06
CA THR A 62 -10.56 -10.61 -32.27
C THR A 62 -11.45 -9.40 -32.58
N ALA A 63 -10.83 -8.31 -33.04
CA ALA A 63 -11.54 -7.12 -33.54
C ALA A 63 -12.66 -7.49 -34.52
N VAL A 64 -12.48 -8.59 -35.27
CA VAL A 64 -13.46 -9.19 -36.18
C VAL A 64 -14.83 -9.44 -35.53
N VAL A 65 -14.88 -9.96 -34.30
CA VAL A 65 -16.16 -10.22 -33.59
C VAL A 65 -16.86 -8.90 -33.30
N VAL A 66 -16.13 -7.90 -32.79
CA VAL A 66 -16.66 -6.56 -32.48
C VAL A 66 -17.17 -5.89 -33.75
N GLU A 67 -16.37 -5.90 -34.81
CA GLU A 67 -16.72 -5.33 -36.12
C GLU A 67 -17.99 -5.96 -36.70
N PHE A 68 -18.08 -7.29 -36.66
CA PHE A 68 -19.24 -8.03 -37.13
C PHE A 68 -20.50 -7.67 -36.34
N LEU A 69 -20.42 -7.64 -35.01
CA LEU A 69 -21.56 -7.31 -34.15
C LEU A 69 -22.07 -5.89 -34.42
N VAL A 70 -21.16 -4.91 -34.53
CA VAL A 70 -21.53 -3.52 -34.86
C VAL A 70 -22.14 -3.41 -36.25
N TYR A 71 -21.59 -4.11 -37.25
CA TYR A 71 -22.17 -4.15 -38.61
C TYR A 71 -23.59 -4.75 -38.62
N LYS A 72 -23.88 -5.67 -37.71
CA LYS A 72 -25.21 -6.29 -37.54
C LYS A 72 -26.17 -5.47 -36.67
N GLY A 73 -25.79 -4.25 -36.28
CA GLY A 73 -26.65 -3.33 -35.54
C GLY A 73 -26.54 -3.45 -34.02
N ALA A 74 -25.41 -3.95 -33.50
CA ALA A 74 -25.16 -3.90 -32.06
C ALA A 74 -25.07 -2.44 -31.57
N GLY A 75 -25.72 -2.15 -30.45
CA GLY A 75 -25.72 -0.83 -29.84
C GLY A 75 -24.34 -0.46 -29.30
N VAL A 76 -23.60 0.37 -30.03
CA VAL A 76 -22.23 0.82 -29.69
C VAL A 76 -22.16 1.46 -28.30
N ASN A 77 -23.24 2.12 -27.87
CA ASN A 77 -23.35 2.79 -26.57
C ASN A 77 -24.26 2.04 -25.57
N GLN A 78 -24.65 0.79 -25.87
CA GLN A 78 -25.47 0.00 -24.96
C GLN A 78 -24.65 -0.39 -23.72
N CYS A 79 -24.97 0.23 -22.59
CA CYS A 79 -24.26 0.04 -21.34
C CYS A 79 -24.79 -1.17 -20.56
N SER A 80 -23.92 -1.71 -19.69
CA SER A 80 -24.33 -2.68 -18.66
C SER A 80 -25.13 -1.99 -17.53
N THR A 81 -25.64 -2.76 -16.56
CA THR A 81 -26.31 -2.22 -15.37
C THR A 81 -25.46 -1.30 -14.48
N ALA A 82 -24.14 -1.29 -14.67
CA ALA A 82 -23.22 -0.40 -13.99
C ALA A 82 -22.80 0.79 -14.87
N ASP A 83 -23.59 1.12 -15.90
CA ASP A 83 -23.33 2.19 -16.88
C ASP A 83 -22.01 2.07 -17.67
N LYS A 84 -21.37 0.91 -17.60
CA LYS A 84 -20.16 0.62 -18.37
C LYS A 84 -20.51 0.37 -19.83
N SER A 85 -19.97 1.20 -20.73
CA SER A 85 -20.11 1.06 -22.18
C SER A 85 -19.15 -0.02 -22.74
N PRO A 86 -19.37 -0.50 -23.99
CA PRO A 86 -18.40 -1.34 -24.68
C PRO A 86 -17.02 -0.65 -24.81
N LEU A 87 -17.01 0.65 -25.07
CA LEU A 87 -15.78 1.46 -25.12
C LEU A 87 -15.05 1.48 -23.78
N TYR A 88 -15.77 1.66 -22.66
CA TYR A 88 -15.20 1.58 -21.31
C TYR A 88 -14.45 0.26 -21.13
N LYS A 89 -15.04 -0.87 -21.54
CA LYS A 89 -14.40 -2.18 -21.41
C LYS A 89 -13.22 -2.39 -22.33
N ALA A 90 -13.28 -1.88 -23.56
CA ALA A 90 -12.13 -1.89 -24.46
C ALA A 90 -10.94 -1.09 -23.89
N CYS A 91 -11.22 0.05 -23.25
CA CYS A 91 -10.20 0.86 -22.57
C CYS A 91 -9.64 0.18 -21.31
N GLU A 92 -10.49 -0.45 -20.49
CA GLU A 92 -10.08 -1.24 -19.32
C GLU A 92 -9.17 -2.42 -19.72
N GLY A 93 -9.53 -3.14 -20.79
CA GLY A 93 -8.82 -4.31 -21.30
C GLY A 93 -7.57 -4.03 -22.13
N GLY A 94 -7.30 -2.78 -22.50
CA GLY A 94 -6.11 -2.46 -23.29
C GLY A 94 -6.24 -2.76 -24.80
N HIS A 95 -7.45 -2.84 -25.33
CA HIS A 95 -7.70 -3.24 -26.71
C HIS A 95 -7.72 -2.07 -27.70
N LYS A 96 -6.54 -1.56 -28.09
CA LYS A 96 -6.38 -0.38 -28.96
C LYS A 96 -7.24 -0.42 -30.24
N VAL A 97 -7.19 -1.51 -31.00
CA VAL A 97 -7.92 -1.63 -32.28
C VAL A 97 -9.43 -1.51 -32.07
N ILE A 98 -9.94 -2.11 -30.98
CA ILE A 98 -11.36 -2.05 -30.62
C ILE A 98 -11.74 -0.62 -30.21
N VAL A 99 -10.89 0.06 -29.43
CA VAL A 99 -11.11 1.47 -29.07
C VAL A 99 -11.20 2.36 -30.31
N GLU A 100 -10.22 2.26 -31.21
CA GLU A 100 -10.19 3.06 -32.44
C GLU A 100 -11.45 2.83 -33.30
N PHE A 101 -11.85 1.57 -33.46
CA PHE A 101 -13.04 1.18 -34.19
C PHE A 101 -14.33 1.72 -33.55
N LEU A 102 -14.54 1.51 -32.25
CA LEU A 102 -15.77 1.91 -31.55
C LEU A 102 -15.96 3.42 -31.56
N VAL A 103 -14.89 4.18 -31.30
CA VAL A 103 -14.93 5.65 -31.35
C VAL A 103 -15.15 6.14 -32.79
N GLY A 104 -14.60 5.45 -33.79
CA GLY A 104 -14.93 5.69 -35.21
C GLY A 104 -16.38 5.36 -35.59
N LYS A 105 -17.11 4.64 -34.72
CA LYS A 105 -18.55 4.34 -34.81
C LYS A 105 -19.38 5.15 -33.82
N GLU A 106 -18.89 6.33 -33.44
CA GLU A 106 -19.59 7.29 -32.57
C GLU A 106 -19.89 6.75 -31.17
N ALA A 107 -18.99 5.91 -30.63
CA ALA A 107 -19.01 5.57 -29.21
C ALA A 107 -18.81 6.84 -28.36
N ASN A 108 -19.62 7.01 -27.31
CA ASN A 108 -19.51 8.12 -26.39
C ASN A 108 -18.24 7.97 -25.54
N VAL A 109 -17.21 8.75 -25.89
CA VAL A 109 -15.89 8.77 -25.22
C VAL A 109 -15.95 9.19 -23.75
N ASN A 110 -17.01 9.89 -23.35
CA ASN A 110 -17.20 10.42 -22.00
C ASN A 110 -18.28 9.66 -21.20
N GLN A 111 -18.77 8.52 -21.71
CA GLN A 111 -19.75 7.70 -20.98
C GLN A 111 -19.10 7.09 -19.73
N CYS A 112 -19.45 7.62 -18.57
CA CYS A 112 -18.98 7.14 -17.29
C CYS A 112 -19.78 5.95 -16.78
N ASP A 113 -19.17 5.17 -15.89
CA ASP A 113 -19.86 4.15 -15.10
C ASP A 113 -20.57 4.78 -13.88
N THR A 114 -21.20 3.94 -13.05
CA THR A 114 -21.90 4.38 -11.83
C THR A 114 -21.00 5.02 -10.77
N ASP A 115 -19.67 4.88 -10.88
CA ASP A 115 -18.69 5.53 -10.00
C ASP A 115 -18.08 6.78 -10.66
N ASP A 116 -18.71 7.36 -11.67
CA ASP A 116 -18.22 8.48 -12.48
C ASP A 116 -16.89 8.19 -13.22
N LYS A 117 -16.48 6.91 -13.37
CA LYS A 117 -15.21 6.57 -14.06
C LYS A 117 -15.41 6.57 -15.57
N SER A 118 -14.66 7.41 -16.27
CA SER A 118 -14.68 7.47 -17.74
C SER A 118 -13.85 6.35 -18.41
N PRO A 119 -14.03 6.09 -19.72
CA PRO A 119 -13.16 5.20 -20.48
C PRO A 119 -11.69 5.64 -20.42
N LEU A 120 -11.43 6.96 -20.47
CA LEU A 120 -10.10 7.54 -20.34
C LEU A 120 -9.49 7.25 -18.96
N TYR A 121 -10.27 7.40 -17.88
CA TYR A 121 -9.85 7.04 -16.52
C TYR A 121 -9.35 5.59 -16.47
N LYS A 122 -10.07 4.65 -17.07
CA LYS A 122 -9.68 3.24 -17.10
C LYS A 122 -8.46 2.95 -17.95
N ALA A 123 -8.30 3.63 -19.08
CA ALA A 123 -7.08 3.53 -19.88
C ALA A 123 -5.85 4.03 -19.08
N CYS A 124 -6.00 5.10 -18.30
CA CYS A 124 -4.95 5.64 -17.44
C CYS A 124 -4.64 4.73 -16.25
N GLU A 125 -5.66 4.13 -15.61
CA GLU A 125 -5.51 3.16 -14.52
C GLU A 125 -4.81 1.87 -14.98
N GLY A 126 -5.10 1.41 -16.20
CA GLY A 126 -4.45 0.24 -16.79
C GLY A 126 -3.08 0.49 -17.42
N GLY A 127 -2.64 1.75 -17.52
CA GLY A 127 -1.35 2.09 -18.14
C GLY A 127 -1.32 1.99 -19.66
N HIS A 128 -2.48 2.01 -20.32
CA HIS A 128 -2.61 1.77 -21.75
C HIS A 128 -2.32 3.02 -22.58
N LYS A 129 -1.04 3.44 -22.67
CA LYS A 129 -0.63 4.69 -23.34
C LYS A 129 -1.23 4.86 -24.74
N ALA A 130 -1.17 3.81 -25.56
CA ALA A 130 -1.64 3.87 -26.94
C ALA A 130 -3.17 4.01 -27.06
N ILE A 131 -3.90 3.78 -25.97
CA ILE A 131 -5.33 4.03 -25.84
C ILE A 131 -5.61 5.39 -25.25
N VAL A 132 -4.74 5.97 -24.42
CA VAL A 132 -4.98 7.31 -23.86
C VAL A 132 -4.95 8.39 -24.95
N GLU A 133 -4.05 8.25 -25.93
CA GLU A 133 -3.83 9.28 -26.97
C GLU A 133 -5.09 9.50 -27.83
N TYR A 134 -5.73 8.42 -28.28
CA TYR A 134 -6.79 8.49 -29.28
C TYR A 134 -8.14 9.08 -28.78
N PRO A 135 -8.71 8.68 -27.62
CA PRO A 135 -9.89 9.33 -27.03
C PRO A 135 -9.65 10.80 -26.70
N VAL A 136 -8.44 11.19 -26.26
CA VAL A 136 -8.13 12.60 -25.98
C VAL A 136 -8.15 13.43 -27.26
N GLU A 137 -7.63 12.91 -28.37
CA GLU A 137 -7.80 13.53 -29.71
C GLU A 137 -9.27 13.61 -30.17
N LYS A 138 -10.14 12.80 -29.58
CA LYS A 138 -11.59 12.74 -29.85
C LYS A 138 -12.42 13.42 -28.75
N GLU A 139 -11.83 14.42 -28.08
CA GLU A 139 -12.51 15.27 -27.09
C GLU A 139 -12.96 14.52 -25.82
N ALA A 140 -12.26 13.45 -25.44
CA ALA A 140 -12.42 12.87 -24.10
C ALA A 140 -12.01 13.90 -23.04
N ASP A 141 -12.83 14.03 -21.99
CA ASP A 141 -12.56 14.94 -20.89
C ASP A 141 -11.40 14.40 -20.04
N VAL A 142 -10.24 15.04 -20.20
CA VAL A 142 -8.99 14.72 -19.48
C VAL A 142 -9.09 14.94 -17.97
N ASN A 143 -10.09 15.70 -17.50
CA ASN A 143 -10.29 16.09 -16.12
C ASN A 143 -11.55 15.45 -15.50
N GLN A 144 -12.24 14.54 -16.20
CA GLN A 144 -13.39 13.84 -15.66
C GLN A 144 -12.98 12.93 -14.50
N CYS A 145 -13.33 13.34 -13.28
CA CYS A 145 -13.05 12.58 -12.07
C CYS A 145 -14.09 11.51 -11.78
N ASP A 146 -13.68 10.50 -11.01
CA ASP A 146 -14.59 9.53 -10.40
C ASP A 146 -15.36 10.12 -9.20
N SER A 147 -16.17 9.27 -8.56
CA SER A 147 -16.97 9.62 -7.39
C SER A 147 -16.15 9.98 -6.15
N ASP A 148 -14.87 9.59 -6.10
CA ASP A 148 -13.88 9.96 -5.05
C ASP A 148 -13.01 11.17 -5.47
N ASP A 149 -13.37 11.86 -6.55
CA ASP A 149 -12.63 12.99 -7.12
C ASP A 149 -11.21 12.65 -7.62
N LYS A 150 -10.97 11.39 -7.99
CA LYS A 150 -9.72 10.96 -8.64
C LYS A 150 -9.86 11.16 -10.15
N SER A 151 -8.90 11.86 -10.75
CA SER A 151 -8.84 12.15 -12.18
C SER A 151 -8.08 11.03 -12.91
N PRO A 152 -8.14 11.00 -14.26
CA PRO A 152 -7.29 10.13 -15.06
C PRO A 152 -5.80 10.37 -14.78
N LEU A 153 -5.39 11.63 -14.54
CA LEU A 153 -4.02 11.98 -14.17
C LEU A 153 -3.61 11.38 -12.82
N TYR A 154 -4.52 11.38 -11.83
CA TYR A 154 -4.29 10.71 -10.55
C TYR A 154 -4.02 9.23 -10.72
N LYS A 155 -4.83 8.53 -11.52
CA LYS A 155 -4.61 7.11 -11.76
C LYS A 155 -3.33 6.82 -12.52
N ALA A 156 -2.96 7.67 -13.47
CA ALA A 156 -1.66 7.57 -14.14
C ALA A 156 -0.47 7.74 -13.18
N CYS A 157 -0.56 8.66 -12.21
CA CYS A 157 0.46 8.85 -11.17
C CYS A 157 0.49 7.69 -10.16
N GLU A 158 -0.68 7.20 -9.73
CA GLU A 158 -0.84 6.06 -8.81
C GLU A 158 -0.32 4.75 -9.43
N GLY A 159 -0.45 4.56 -10.75
CA GLY A 159 0.11 3.42 -11.48
C GLY A 159 1.54 3.62 -11.98
N GLY A 160 2.14 4.81 -11.79
CA GLY A 160 3.51 5.10 -12.21
C GLY A 160 3.72 5.27 -13.72
N HIS A 161 2.67 5.55 -14.47
CA HIS A 161 2.68 5.59 -15.93
C HIS A 161 3.21 6.92 -16.48
N LYS A 162 4.53 7.18 -16.38
CA LYS A 162 5.21 8.43 -16.80
C LYS A 162 4.74 8.96 -18.17
N ALA A 163 4.62 8.07 -19.16
CA ALA A 163 4.28 8.46 -20.52
C ALA A 163 2.84 9.01 -20.62
N ILE A 164 1.92 8.45 -19.85
CA ILE A 164 0.53 8.92 -19.74
C ILE A 164 0.49 10.22 -18.94
N VAL A 165 1.21 10.30 -17.81
CA VAL A 165 1.29 11.52 -17.00
C VAL A 165 1.76 12.72 -17.84
N ARG A 166 2.83 12.54 -18.62
CA ARG A 166 3.32 13.58 -19.54
C ARG A 166 2.27 13.99 -20.56
N PHE A 167 1.71 13.00 -21.25
CA PHE A 167 0.71 13.23 -22.29
C PHE A 167 -0.50 13.99 -21.76
N LEU A 168 -1.06 13.60 -20.61
CA LEU A 168 -2.20 14.26 -20.00
C LEU A 168 -1.89 15.71 -19.60
N VAL A 169 -0.72 15.96 -18.98
CA VAL A 169 -0.30 17.32 -18.62
C VAL A 169 -0.15 18.21 -19.85
N ASP A 170 0.44 17.68 -20.94
CA ASP A 170 0.57 18.41 -22.20
C ASP A 170 -0.80 18.73 -22.84
N HIS A 171 -1.83 17.93 -22.54
CA HIS A 171 -3.21 18.10 -23.00
C HIS A 171 -4.13 18.76 -21.96
N ARG A 172 -3.57 19.62 -21.10
CA ARG A 172 -4.30 20.46 -20.14
C ARG A 172 -5.01 19.68 -19.02
N ALA A 173 -4.52 18.51 -18.64
CA ALA A 173 -4.93 17.89 -17.39
C ALA A 173 -4.57 18.81 -16.21
N ASP A 174 -5.54 19.10 -15.37
CA ASP A 174 -5.37 20.01 -14.25
C ASP A 174 -4.64 19.30 -13.10
N ILE A 175 -3.35 19.62 -12.97
CA ILE A 175 -2.48 19.13 -11.90
C ILE A 175 -2.98 19.57 -10.52
N ASN A 176 -3.77 20.65 -10.46
CA ASN A 176 -4.28 21.25 -9.22
C ASN A 176 -5.78 20.98 -8.98
N GLN A 177 -6.42 20.12 -9.77
CA GLN A 177 -7.88 19.94 -9.74
C GLN A 177 -8.38 19.63 -8.32
N CYS A 178 -9.21 20.51 -7.75
CA CYS A 178 -9.77 20.30 -6.42
C CYS A 178 -10.90 19.25 -6.44
N ASN A 179 -11.06 18.52 -5.33
CA ASN A 179 -12.18 17.60 -5.14
C ASN A 179 -13.53 18.33 -4.98
N LYS A 180 -14.67 17.65 -5.18
CA LYS A 180 -16.06 18.20 -5.13
C LYS A 180 -16.38 18.91 -3.81
N GLU A 181 -15.64 18.64 -2.73
CA GLU A 181 -15.77 19.35 -1.46
C GLU A 181 -15.05 20.72 -1.42
N ASN A 182 -14.41 21.17 -2.51
CA ASN A 182 -13.62 22.41 -2.56
C ASN A 182 -12.53 22.48 -1.47
N LYS A 183 -12.12 21.32 -0.92
CA LYS A 183 -11.33 21.25 0.31
C LYS A 183 -9.82 21.19 0.09
N SER A 184 -9.29 21.32 -1.12
CA SER A 184 -7.85 21.08 -1.28
C SER A 184 -7.18 21.73 -2.50
N PRO A 185 -6.36 22.78 -2.26
CA PRO A 185 -5.13 23.06 -3.00
C PRO A 185 -4.11 21.88 -3.00
N LEU A 186 -4.47 20.75 -2.36
CA LEU A 186 -3.65 19.57 -2.13
C LEU A 186 -3.73 18.53 -3.25
N TYR A 187 -4.41 18.75 -4.38
CA TYR A 187 -4.46 17.71 -5.40
C TYR A 187 -3.10 17.46 -6.08
N LYS A 188 -2.37 18.53 -6.41
CA LYS A 188 -0.96 18.44 -6.82
C LYS A 188 -0.12 17.71 -5.79
N ALA A 189 -0.41 17.95 -4.52
CA ALA A 189 0.19 17.25 -3.40
C ALA A 189 -0.12 15.75 -3.48
N THR A 190 -1.39 15.38 -3.64
CA THR A 190 -1.90 14.01 -3.75
C THR A 190 -1.26 13.23 -4.89
N LEU A 191 -1.18 13.80 -6.11
CA LEU A 191 -0.47 13.19 -7.25
C LEU A 191 0.99 12.91 -6.91
N PHE A 192 1.64 13.89 -6.29
CA PHE A 192 3.04 13.82 -5.94
C PHE A 192 3.32 12.83 -4.80
N TYR A 193 2.44 12.73 -3.80
CA TYR A 193 2.52 11.70 -2.76
C TYR A 193 2.36 10.31 -3.34
N LYS A 194 1.38 10.08 -4.23
CA LYS A 194 1.15 8.75 -4.80
C LYS A 194 2.34 8.30 -5.65
N ALA A 195 2.91 9.22 -6.43
CA ALA A 195 4.14 8.94 -7.17
C ALA A 195 5.33 8.60 -6.25
N ALA A 196 5.48 9.33 -5.13
CA ALA A 196 6.53 9.09 -4.15
C ALA A 196 6.30 7.80 -3.33
N GLU A 197 5.05 7.53 -2.94
CA GLU A 197 4.59 6.34 -2.22
C GLU A 197 4.81 5.07 -3.03
N GLY A 198 4.57 5.10 -4.35
CA GLY A 198 4.82 3.98 -5.27
C GLY A 198 6.27 3.89 -5.78
N GLY A 199 7.15 4.81 -5.40
CA GLY A 199 8.56 4.79 -5.79
C GLY A 199 8.82 5.12 -7.25
N TYR A 200 7.87 5.77 -7.93
CA TYR A 200 7.93 6.07 -9.36
C TYR A 200 8.82 7.30 -9.63
N PHE A 201 10.13 7.12 -9.49
CA PHE A 201 11.17 8.15 -9.67
C PHE A 201 10.92 9.04 -10.88
N ASN A 202 10.61 8.42 -12.02
CA ASN A 202 10.36 9.10 -13.28
C ASN A 202 9.16 10.06 -13.24
N VAL A 203 8.10 9.69 -12.52
CA VAL A 203 6.91 10.54 -12.34
C VAL A 203 7.22 11.64 -11.34
N VAL A 204 7.88 11.32 -10.23
CA VAL A 204 8.34 12.31 -9.23
C VAL A 204 9.22 13.38 -9.88
N GLU A 205 10.23 12.96 -10.65
CA GLU A 205 11.12 13.85 -11.39
C GLU A 205 10.34 14.82 -12.27
N TYR A 206 9.41 14.29 -13.07
CA TYR A 206 8.59 15.10 -13.97
C TYR A 206 7.71 16.09 -13.20
N LEU A 207 7.04 15.65 -12.12
CA LEU A 207 6.18 16.53 -11.32
C LEU A 207 6.98 17.66 -10.65
N VAL A 208 8.20 17.41 -10.17
CA VAL A 208 9.09 18.46 -9.65
C VAL A 208 9.49 19.45 -10.76
N GLN A 209 9.76 18.97 -11.99
CA GLN A 209 10.03 19.83 -13.14
C GLN A 209 8.83 20.71 -13.51
N GLN A 210 7.59 20.23 -13.28
CA GLN A 210 6.35 21.01 -13.41
C GLN A 210 6.04 21.87 -12.16
N GLY A 211 7.06 22.12 -11.32
CA GLY A 211 6.97 22.99 -10.15
C GLY A 211 6.17 22.42 -8.98
N ALA A 212 6.11 21.09 -8.81
CA ALA A 212 5.54 20.51 -7.59
C ALA A 212 6.35 20.95 -6.36
N ASN A 213 5.64 21.36 -5.31
CA ASN A 213 6.27 21.72 -4.04
C ASN A 213 6.78 20.44 -3.35
N VAL A 214 8.12 20.33 -3.24
CA VAL A 214 8.80 19.17 -2.64
C VAL A 214 8.46 18.95 -1.17
N ASN A 215 8.07 20.01 -0.47
CA ASN A 215 7.72 20.03 0.96
C ASN A 215 6.23 20.22 1.20
N GLN A 216 5.39 19.98 0.18
CA GLN A 216 3.96 20.00 0.38
C GLN A 216 3.59 18.98 1.47
N ARG A 217 2.60 19.32 2.32
CA ARG A 217 2.10 18.44 3.38
C ARG A 217 0.69 17.98 3.04
N ASN A 218 0.33 16.71 3.28
CA ASN A 218 -1.04 16.21 3.08
C ASN A 218 -1.91 16.50 4.32
N ALA A 219 -3.13 15.94 4.36
CA ALA A 219 -3.97 16.01 5.55
C ALA A 219 -3.25 15.40 6.78
N ASP A 220 -2.54 14.28 6.56
CA ASP A 220 -1.45 13.62 7.33
C ASP A 220 -0.37 14.51 7.98
N GLU A 221 -0.25 15.75 7.49
CA GLU A 221 0.96 16.57 7.62
C GLU A 221 2.25 15.90 7.07
N GLU A 222 2.12 14.79 6.36
CA GLU A 222 3.20 14.01 5.75
C GLU A 222 3.67 14.66 4.45
N THR A 223 4.99 14.59 4.21
CA THR A 223 5.62 15.07 2.98
C THR A 223 5.79 13.93 1.95
N PRO A 224 6.09 14.25 0.68
CA PRO A 224 6.45 13.25 -0.34
C PRO A 224 7.68 12.46 0.09
N LEU A 225 8.63 13.12 0.77
CA LEU A 225 9.80 12.47 1.36
C LEU A 225 9.38 11.44 2.43
N TYR A 226 8.44 11.79 3.31
CA TYR A 226 7.91 10.87 4.32
C TYR A 226 7.33 9.60 3.68
N LYS A 227 6.50 9.73 2.63
CA LYS A 227 5.94 8.57 1.91
C LYS A 227 7.00 7.71 1.23
N ALA A 228 7.89 8.32 0.45
CA ALA A 228 8.98 7.59 -0.22
C ALA A 228 9.89 6.84 0.79
N THR A 229 10.17 7.49 1.91
CA THR A 229 10.97 6.95 3.02
C THR A 229 10.27 5.77 3.68
N SER A 230 8.97 5.89 3.96
CA SER A 230 8.18 4.83 4.62
C SER A 230 8.06 3.52 3.82
N ASN A 231 8.22 3.59 2.49
CA ASN A 231 8.20 2.45 1.57
C ASN A 231 9.59 2.06 1.04
N GLY A 232 10.67 2.70 1.54
CA GLY A 232 12.05 2.31 1.21
C GLY A 232 12.52 2.70 -0.19
N HIS A 233 11.89 3.68 -0.84
CA HIS A 233 12.21 4.09 -2.20
C HIS A 233 13.41 5.04 -2.26
N LEU A 234 14.62 4.50 -2.02
CA LEU A 234 15.86 5.27 -1.91
C LEU A 234 16.13 6.21 -3.09
N SER A 235 15.86 5.81 -4.33
CA SER A 235 16.08 6.67 -5.51
C SER A 235 15.22 7.95 -5.47
N VAL A 236 13.96 7.82 -5.03
CA VAL A 236 13.05 8.94 -4.83
C VAL A 236 13.50 9.80 -3.64
N VAL A 237 13.87 9.18 -2.52
CA VAL A 237 14.39 9.87 -1.34
C VAL A 237 15.60 10.74 -1.70
N LYS A 238 16.60 10.17 -2.39
CA LYS A 238 17.79 10.90 -2.86
C LYS A 238 17.44 12.10 -3.71
N TYR A 239 16.51 11.93 -4.65
CA TYR A 239 16.06 13.00 -5.52
C TYR A 239 15.34 14.12 -4.77
N LEU A 240 14.43 13.77 -3.86
CA LEU A 240 13.68 14.74 -3.07
C LEU A 240 14.60 15.56 -2.17
N VAL A 241 15.51 14.92 -1.43
CA VAL A 241 16.50 15.60 -0.58
C VAL A 241 17.38 16.53 -1.40
N LYS A 242 17.87 16.09 -2.57
CA LYS A 242 18.65 16.94 -3.49
C LYS A 242 17.87 18.17 -3.98
N ASN A 243 16.54 18.09 -4.06
CA ASN A 243 15.67 19.20 -4.46
C ASN A 243 15.13 20.00 -3.26
N GLY A 244 15.73 19.87 -2.06
CA GLY A 244 15.42 20.69 -0.90
C GLY A 244 14.28 20.15 -0.03
N ALA A 245 13.96 18.85 -0.10
CA ALA A 245 13.04 18.25 0.85
C ALA A 245 13.62 18.28 2.27
N ASP A 246 12.80 18.69 3.25
CA ASP A 246 13.20 18.70 4.66
C ASP A 246 13.19 17.27 5.24
N VAL A 247 14.39 16.77 5.56
CA VAL A 247 14.62 15.42 6.11
C VAL A 247 14.02 15.21 7.50
N ASN A 248 13.72 16.29 8.23
CA ASN A 248 13.20 16.25 9.60
C ASN A 248 11.72 16.60 9.70
N GLN A 249 11.04 16.87 8.58
CA GLN A 249 9.64 17.26 8.60
C GLN A 249 8.75 16.09 9.06
N CYS A 250 8.18 16.25 10.27
CA CYS A 250 7.28 15.27 10.87
C CYS A 250 5.83 15.36 10.35
N ASN A 251 5.10 14.25 10.52
CA ASN A 251 3.65 14.16 10.37
C ASN A 251 2.90 14.72 11.61
N LYS A 252 1.56 14.62 11.66
CA LYS A 252 0.76 15.16 12.80
C LYS A 252 1.09 14.52 14.14
N ASP A 253 1.55 13.27 14.14
CA ASP A 253 1.91 12.53 15.34
C ASP A 253 3.36 12.80 15.77
N ASN A 254 3.99 13.84 15.19
CA ASN A 254 5.40 14.18 15.36
C ASN A 254 6.36 13.05 14.96
N GLU A 255 5.89 12.07 14.17
CA GLU A 255 6.72 10.98 13.66
C GLU A 255 7.57 11.51 12.50
N SER A 256 8.90 11.44 12.65
CA SER A 256 9.85 11.86 11.62
C SER A 256 9.97 10.81 10.50
N PRO A 257 10.48 11.19 9.30
CA PRO A 257 10.79 10.22 8.26
C PRO A 257 11.73 9.12 8.76
N LEU A 258 12.73 9.48 9.58
CA LEU A 258 13.67 8.56 10.20
C LEU A 258 12.98 7.55 11.13
N CYS A 259 12.06 7.99 11.99
CA CYS A 259 11.26 7.09 12.85
C CYS A 259 10.52 6.02 12.05
N GLN A 260 9.84 6.45 10.98
CA GLN A 260 9.00 5.55 10.20
C GLN A 260 9.81 4.55 9.38
N VAL A 261 10.95 4.97 8.78
CA VAL A 261 11.81 4.03 8.04
C VAL A 261 12.55 3.07 8.95
N SER A 262 12.96 3.52 10.14
CA SER A 262 13.55 2.67 11.17
C SER A 262 12.56 1.58 11.60
N LYS A 263 11.28 1.92 11.80
CA LYS A 263 10.21 0.94 12.09
C LYS A 263 10.04 -0.11 10.98
N LYS A 264 10.19 0.31 9.72
CA LYS A 264 9.97 -0.53 8.52
C LYS A 264 11.17 -1.37 8.12
N GLY A 265 12.38 -1.00 8.55
CA GLY A 265 13.59 -1.80 8.33
C GLY A 265 14.39 -1.47 7.08
N HIS A 266 14.17 -0.32 6.43
CA HIS A 266 14.91 0.04 5.22
C HIS A 266 16.26 0.69 5.56
N TYR A 267 17.25 -0.14 5.90
CA TYR A 267 18.59 0.30 6.34
C TYR A 267 19.26 1.32 5.41
N ASN A 268 19.26 1.07 4.11
CA ASN A 268 19.87 1.95 3.10
C ASN A 268 19.25 3.36 3.05
N VAL A 269 17.97 3.50 3.43
CA VAL A 269 17.29 4.79 3.54
C VAL A 269 17.59 5.43 4.90
N VAL A 270 17.66 4.66 5.98
CA VAL A 270 18.13 5.15 7.30
C VAL A 270 19.50 5.78 7.17
N GLU A 271 20.47 5.03 6.62
CA GLU A 271 21.85 5.48 6.42
C GLU A 271 21.89 6.80 5.67
N TYR A 272 21.21 6.87 4.51
CA TYR A 272 21.15 8.07 3.70
C TYR A 272 20.52 9.27 4.43
N LEU A 273 19.44 9.07 5.20
CA LEU A 273 18.80 10.17 5.92
C LEU A 273 19.69 10.71 7.04
N VAL A 274 20.36 9.83 7.79
CA VAL A 274 21.30 10.23 8.85
C VAL A 274 22.50 10.99 8.27
N GLU A 275 23.07 10.51 7.15
CA GLU A 275 24.13 11.22 6.42
C GLU A 275 23.71 12.62 5.93
N ASN A 276 22.40 12.83 5.71
CA ASN A 276 21.83 14.11 5.27
C ASN A 276 21.21 14.92 6.41
N GLY A 277 21.57 14.64 7.66
CA GLY A 277 21.22 15.49 8.81
C GLY A 277 19.86 15.20 9.44
N ALA A 278 19.32 13.99 9.26
CA ALA A 278 18.15 13.57 10.03
C ALA A 278 18.48 13.48 11.54
N ASP A 279 17.59 13.99 12.38
CA ASP A 279 17.73 13.94 13.83
C ASP A 279 17.42 12.53 14.36
N VAL A 280 18.49 11.82 14.73
CA VAL A 280 18.47 10.46 15.29
C VAL A 280 17.75 10.33 16.63
N ASN A 281 17.47 11.45 17.32
CA ASN A 281 16.82 11.50 18.63
C ASN A 281 15.40 12.10 18.57
N GLN A 282 14.93 12.55 17.41
CA GLN A 282 13.59 13.12 17.24
C GLN A 282 12.52 12.08 17.58
N CYS A 283 11.72 12.35 18.60
CA CYS A 283 10.68 11.44 19.05
C CYS A 283 9.30 11.80 18.51
N ASP A 284 8.47 10.77 18.32
CA ASP A 284 7.05 10.96 18.10
C ASP A 284 6.32 11.47 19.36
N THR A 285 5.02 11.70 19.21
CA THR A 285 4.13 12.08 20.31
C THR A 285 4.07 11.04 21.43
N ASP A 286 4.51 9.79 21.26
CA ASP A 286 4.62 8.78 22.31
C ASP A 286 6.03 8.71 22.94
N ASN A 287 6.87 9.70 22.68
CA ASN A 287 8.29 9.73 23.06
C ASN A 287 9.09 8.54 22.50
N LYS A 288 8.66 7.96 21.37
CA LYS A 288 9.37 6.85 20.72
C LYS A 288 10.31 7.42 19.66
N SER A 289 11.61 7.19 19.85
CA SER A 289 12.67 7.59 18.93
C SER A 289 12.83 6.59 17.77
N PRO A 290 13.61 6.92 16.71
CA PRO A 290 13.91 5.99 15.63
C PRO A 290 14.57 4.71 16.15
N PHE A 291 15.42 4.84 17.17
CA PHE A 291 16.06 3.72 17.85
C PHE A 291 15.03 2.76 18.47
N TYR A 292 14.08 3.27 19.25
CA TYR A 292 13.01 2.45 19.83
C TYR A 292 12.15 1.79 18.73
N LYS A 293 11.85 2.52 17.65
CA LYS A 293 11.04 2.02 16.52
C LYS A 293 11.75 0.90 15.76
N ALA A 294 13.06 1.02 15.52
CA ALA A 294 13.89 0.00 14.89
C ALA A 294 13.90 -1.30 15.70
N GLY A 295 14.17 -1.20 17.01
CA GLY A 295 14.23 -2.37 17.86
C GLY A 295 12.86 -3.03 18.09
N LYS A 296 11.77 -2.25 18.16
CA LYS A 296 10.40 -2.80 18.16
C LYS A 296 10.10 -3.58 16.88
N GLY A 297 10.68 -3.18 15.75
CA GLY A 297 10.59 -3.90 14.48
C GLY A 297 11.56 -5.09 14.34
N GLY A 298 12.45 -5.29 15.31
CA GLY A 298 13.49 -6.34 15.26
C GLY A 298 14.66 -6.03 14.32
N HIS A 299 14.86 -4.77 13.92
CA HIS A 299 15.85 -4.39 12.92
C HIS A 299 17.23 -4.13 13.53
N THR A 300 17.92 -5.18 13.96
CA THR A 300 19.19 -5.15 14.70
C THR A 300 20.27 -4.27 14.04
N ALA A 301 20.46 -4.36 12.73
CA ALA A 301 21.44 -3.54 12.01
C ALA A 301 21.14 -2.03 12.08
N ILE A 302 19.86 -1.65 12.08
CA ILE A 302 19.45 -0.24 12.24
C ILE A 302 19.66 0.21 13.69
N VAL A 303 19.37 -0.66 14.67
CA VAL A 303 19.61 -0.37 16.09
C VAL A 303 21.10 -0.08 16.32
N GLU A 304 21.99 -0.93 15.80
CA GLU A 304 23.43 -0.76 15.89
C GLU A 304 23.90 0.55 15.24
N PHE A 305 23.49 0.79 13.99
CA PHE A 305 23.82 2.01 13.26
C PHE A 305 23.37 3.29 13.99
N LEU A 306 22.16 3.29 14.59
CA LEU A 306 21.66 4.44 15.33
C LEU A 306 22.44 4.67 16.64
N LEU A 307 22.86 3.60 17.33
CA LEU A 307 23.71 3.71 18.53
C LEU A 307 25.09 4.30 18.19
N GLU A 308 25.69 3.90 17.07
CA GLU A 308 26.93 4.48 16.56
C GLU A 308 26.80 5.97 16.24
N ASN A 309 25.59 6.40 15.86
CA ASN A 309 25.25 7.78 15.56
C ASN A 309 24.66 8.57 16.75
N ARG A 310 25.01 8.19 17.99
CA ARG A 310 24.67 8.92 19.24
C ARG A 310 23.19 8.86 19.65
N SER A 311 22.45 7.82 19.25
CA SER A 311 21.15 7.54 19.88
C SER A 311 21.31 7.14 21.35
N ASN A 312 20.38 7.58 22.20
CA ASN A 312 20.38 7.23 23.62
C ASN A 312 19.78 5.84 23.84
N VAL A 313 20.62 4.86 24.23
CA VAL A 313 20.23 3.47 24.51
C VAL A 313 19.14 3.35 25.60
N ASN A 314 19.07 4.30 26.53
CA ASN A 314 18.15 4.31 27.66
C ASN A 314 16.94 5.23 27.45
N GLN A 315 16.71 5.71 26.21
CA GLN A 315 15.53 6.48 25.89
C GLN A 315 14.28 5.58 25.94
N CYS A 316 13.23 6.07 26.60
CA CYS A 316 11.99 5.34 26.80
C CYS A 316 10.80 6.06 26.19
N SER A 317 9.74 5.31 25.93
CA SER A 317 8.44 5.86 25.56
C SER A 317 7.83 6.69 26.70
N LYS A 318 6.67 7.33 26.44
CA LYS A 318 5.88 8.04 27.46
C LYS A 318 5.48 7.18 28.66
N SER A 319 5.40 5.86 28.49
CA SER A 319 5.10 4.92 29.59
C SER A 319 6.36 4.39 30.28
N ASN A 320 7.51 5.06 30.12
CA ASN A 320 8.83 4.61 30.57
C ASN A 320 9.24 3.22 30.04
N GLU A 321 8.59 2.71 28.99
CA GLU A 321 8.95 1.44 28.37
C GLU A 321 10.27 1.63 27.58
N SER A 322 11.34 0.95 28.02
CA SER A 322 12.63 0.95 27.35
C SER A 322 12.63 0.01 26.14
N LEU A 323 13.57 0.19 25.22
CA LEU A 323 13.72 -0.76 24.12
C LEU A 323 14.13 -2.16 24.63
N LEU A 324 14.93 -2.22 25.71
CA LEU A 324 15.32 -3.47 26.35
C LEU A 324 14.09 -4.26 26.81
N SER A 325 13.14 -3.61 27.48
CA SER A 325 11.93 -4.27 27.96
C SER A 325 11.03 -4.72 26.80
N LYS A 326 10.96 -3.93 25.72
CA LYS A 326 10.23 -4.30 24.51
C LYS A 326 10.84 -5.48 23.76
N ALA A 327 12.16 -5.47 23.54
CA ALA A 327 12.89 -6.58 22.94
C ALA A 327 12.75 -7.86 23.79
N SER A 328 12.67 -7.69 25.12
CA SER A 328 12.53 -8.81 26.04
C SER A 328 11.21 -9.57 25.92
N VAL A 329 10.07 -8.87 25.78
CA VAL A 329 8.77 -9.54 25.55
C VAL A 329 8.67 -10.17 24.16
N CYS A 330 9.38 -9.61 23.17
CA CYS A 330 9.41 -10.13 21.81
C CYS A 330 10.40 -11.28 21.60
N GLY A 331 11.28 -11.55 22.58
CA GLY A 331 12.27 -12.63 22.50
C GLY A 331 13.44 -12.35 21.57
N TYR A 332 13.74 -11.07 21.28
CA TYR A 332 14.85 -10.69 20.40
C TYR A 332 16.18 -10.75 21.16
N VAL A 333 16.71 -11.97 21.34
CA VAL A 333 17.94 -12.24 22.12
C VAL A 333 19.10 -11.37 21.64
N ASP A 334 19.39 -11.35 20.34
CA ASP A 334 20.50 -10.56 19.79
C ASP A 334 20.38 -9.06 20.10
N VAL A 335 19.16 -8.52 20.06
CA VAL A 335 18.88 -7.11 20.41
C VAL A 335 19.06 -6.89 21.90
N VAL A 336 18.57 -7.80 22.75
CA VAL A 336 18.73 -7.73 24.20
C VAL A 336 20.22 -7.75 24.59
N GLU A 337 20.99 -8.69 24.04
CA GLU A 337 22.43 -8.79 24.30
C GLU A 337 23.18 -7.53 23.88
N MET A 338 22.93 -7.05 22.65
CA MET A 338 23.50 -5.81 22.14
C MET A 338 23.19 -4.63 23.07
N LEU A 339 21.92 -4.47 23.48
CA LEU A 339 21.50 -3.34 24.31
C LEU A 339 22.19 -3.34 25.66
N VAL A 340 22.27 -4.51 26.32
CA VAL A 340 22.96 -4.62 27.62
C VAL A 340 24.45 -4.33 27.46
N GLN A 341 25.10 -4.85 26.42
CA GLN A 341 26.50 -4.55 26.12
C GLN A 341 26.75 -3.05 25.86
N LYS A 342 25.76 -2.35 25.30
CA LYS A 342 25.81 -0.89 25.02
C LYS A 342 25.32 -0.04 26.20
N GLY A 343 25.12 -0.63 27.38
CA GLY A 343 24.82 0.09 28.62
C GLY A 343 23.33 0.32 28.90
N ALA A 344 22.44 -0.52 28.36
CA ALA A 344 21.03 -0.50 28.73
C ALA A 344 20.82 -0.83 30.21
N LEU A 345 19.96 -0.08 30.88
CA LEU A 345 19.62 -0.27 32.29
C LEU A 345 18.74 -1.52 32.48
N VAL A 346 19.36 -2.64 32.87
CA VAL A 346 18.70 -3.95 33.05
C VAL A 346 17.49 -3.90 34.00
N ASN A 347 17.59 -3.10 35.06
CA ASN A 347 16.57 -2.99 36.12
C ASN A 347 15.67 -1.75 35.98
N GLN A 348 15.71 -1.04 34.84
CA GLN A 348 14.78 0.06 34.60
C GLN A 348 13.36 -0.48 34.47
N CYS A 349 12.43 0.14 35.18
CA CYS A 349 11.01 -0.20 35.13
C CYS A 349 10.21 0.82 34.32
N ASP A 350 9.10 0.34 33.75
CA ASP A 350 8.09 1.18 33.12
C ASP A 350 7.15 1.83 34.17
N THR A 351 6.08 2.50 33.73
CA THR A 351 5.11 3.14 34.63
C THR A 351 4.28 2.18 35.48
N TYR A 352 4.37 0.87 35.23
CA TYR A 352 3.72 -0.19 36.00
C TYR A 352 4.71 -0.89 36.94
N ASP A 353 5.90 -0.32 37.14
CA ASP A 353 7.02 -0.95 37.85
C ASP A 353 7.47 -2.29 37.23
N GLU A 354 7.15 -2.53 35.95
CA GLU A 354 7.58 -3.74 35.24
C GLU A 354 8.96 -3.56 34.62
N SER A 355 9.91 -4.40 35.07
CA SER A 355 11.26 -4.49 34.49
C SER A 355 11.30 -5.35 33.22
N SER A 356 12.43 -5.33 32.51
CA SER A 356 12.66 -6.20 31.34
C SER A 356 12.49 -7.69 31.66
N LEU A 357 12.76 -8.12 32.89
CA LEU A 357 12.54 -9.50 33.33
C LEU A 357 11.04 -9.84 33.46
N HIS A 358 10.20 -8.91 33.92
CA HIS A 358 8.74 -9.09 33.89
C HIS A 358 8.25 -9.28 32.46
N LYS A 359 8.75 -8.46 31.53
CA LYS A 359 8.40 -8.54 30.11
C LYS A 359 8.87 -9.85 29.46
N ALA A 360 10.09 -10.31 29.75
CA ALA A 360 10.59 -11.61 29.30
C ALA A 360 9.73 -12.78 29.83
N SER A 361 9.34 -12.72 31.11
CA SER A 361 8.42 -13.67 31.73
C SER A 361 7.03 -13.63 31.10
N ALA A 362 6.50 -12.45 30.77
CA ALA A 362 5.21 -12.32 30.10
C ALA A 362 5.22 -12.97 28.71
N GLY A 363 6.31 -12.76 27.95
CA GLY A 363 6.52 -13.32 26.61
C GLY A 363 6.95 -14.79 26.57
N GLY A 364 7.34 -15.36 27.71
CA GLY A 364 7.85 -16.74 27.78
C GLY A 364 9.25 -16.91 27.21
N CYS A 365 10.03 -15.83 27.14
CA CYS A 365 11.32 -15.79 26.46
C CYS A 365 12.44 -16.29 27.39
N PHE A 366 12.57 -17.62 27.54
CA PHE A 366 13.54 -18.24 28.45
C PHE A 366 14.98 -17.74 28.26
N ASN A 367 15.52 -17.76 27.04
CA ASN A 367 16.90 -17.33 26.78
C ASN A 367 17.13 -15.86 27.18
N VAL A 368 16.13 -14.99 26.95
CA VAL A 368 16.19 -13.59 27.39
C VAL A 368 16.16 -13.49 28.91
N ALA A 369 15.25 -14.22 29.57
CA ALA A 369 15.14 -14.21 31.03
C ALA A 369 16.43 -14.71 31.69
N GLU A 370 17.02 -15.79 31.16
CA GLU A 370 18.30 -16.32 31.60
C GLU A 370 19.41 -15.27 31.45
N TYR A 371 19.54 -14.67 30.27
CA TYR A 371 20.54 -13.66 30.01
C TYR A 371 20.37 -12.44 30.94
N LEU A 372 19.16 -11.89 31.07
CA LEU A 372 18.90 -10.73 31.93
C LEU A 372 19.28 -11.01 33.39
N VAL A 373 18.98 -12.21 33.92
CA VAL A 373 19.38 -12.59 35.28
C VAL A 373 20.90 -12.66 35.41
N GLN A 374 21.60 -13.24 34.42
CA GLN A 374 23.07 -13.26 34.41
C GLN A 374 23.66 -11.84 34.42
N GLN A 375 22.97 -10.87 33.82
CA GLN A 375 23.33 -9.45 33.81
C GLN A 375 22.80 -8.66 35.03
N GLY A 376 22.32 -9.34 36.07
CA GLY A 376 21.93 -8.72 37.34
C GLY A 376 20.50 -8.21 37.42
N ALA A 377 19.57 -8.76 36.63
CA ALA A 377 18.14 -8.46 36.77
C ALA A 377 17.60 -8.86 38.16
N ASN A 378 16.82 -7.97 38.79
CA ASN A 378 16.20 -8.22 40.08
C ASN A 378 15.01 -9.18 39.93
N VAL A 379 15.25 -10.46 40.28
CA VAL A 379 14.26 -11.54 40.21
C VAL A 379 13.08 -11.32 41.17
N ASN A 380 13.27 -10.56 42.25
CA ASN A 380 12.26 -10.29 43.27
C ASN A 380 11.58 -8.92 43.11
N GLN A 381 11.87 -8.18 42.03
CA GLN A 381 11.16 -6.94 41.76
C GLN A 381 9.66 -7.22 41.65
N GLN A 382 8.85 -6.38 42.29
CA GLN A 382 7.40 -6.43 42.18
C GLN A 382 6.93 -5.27 41.31
N ASN A 383 5.92 -5.53 40.48
CA ASN A 383 5.18 -4.50 39.76
C ASN A 383 4.12 -3.84 40.67
N VAL A 384 3.34 -2.91 40.14
CA VAL A 384 2.26 -2.21 40.89
C VAL A 384 1.18 -3.14 41.46
N ASP A 385 0.98 -4.32 40.87
CA ASP A 385 0.04 -5.34 41.32
C ASP A 385 0.65 -6.30 42.37
N GLY A 386 1.93 -6.12 42.71
CA GLY A 386 2.68 -6.99 43.61
C GLY A 386 3.21 -8.27 42.93
N ASP A 387 3.05 -8.40 41.62
CA ASP A 387 3.51 -9.56 40.86
C ASP A 387 5.03 -9.48 40.62
N THR A 388 5.70 -10.62 40.82
CA THR A 388 7.08 -10.82 40.36
C THR A 388 7.12 -11.44 38.97
N SER A 389 8.30 -11.53 38.37
CA SER A 389 8.51 -12.24 37.11
C SER A 389 8.05 -13.71 37.16
N LEU A 390 8.16 -14.37 38.32
CA LEU A 390 7.65 -15.72 38.56
C LEU A 390 6.11 -15.78 38.56
N CYS A 391 5.44 -14.81 39.20
CA CYS A 391 3.98 -14.71 39.20
C CYS A 391 3.44 -14.58 37.78
N ILE A 392 4.04 -13.69 36.98
CA ILE A 392 3.65 -13.47 35.58
C ILE A 392 3.87 -14.72 34.73
N ALA A 393 5.07 -15.34 34.80
CA ALA A 393 5.37 -16.55 34.04
C ALA A 393 4.42 -17.71 34.39
N SER A 394 4.07 -17.84 35.67
CA SER A 394 3.13 -18.87 36.16
C SER A 394 1.72 -18.65 35.62
N ARG A 395 1.23 -17.41 35.66
CA ARG A 395 -0.09 -17.04 35.13
C ARG A 395 -0.21 -17.32 33.63
N ASN A 396 0.86 -17.02 32.89
CA ASN A 396 0.92 -17.21 31.44
C ASN A 396 1.34 -18.64 31.02
N ARG A 397 1.60 -19.54 31.99
CA ARG A 397 1.94 -20.96 31.79
C ARG A 397 3.26 -21.19 31.02
N HIS A 398 4.24 -20.32 31.23
CA HIS A 398 5.57 -20.43 30.61
C HIS A 398 6.52 -21.30 31.45
N LEU A 399 6.36 -22.63 31.36
CA LEU A 399 7.01 -23.60 32.24
C LEU A 399 8.53 -23.41 32.40
N HIS A 400 9.28 -23.28 31.30
CA HIS A 400 10.74 -23.12 31.35
C HIS A 400 11.17 -21.85 32.10
N VAL A 401 10.43 -20.75 31.95
CA VAL A 401 10.71 -19.50 32.68
C VAL A 401 10.33 -19.63 34.16
N VAL A 402 9.23 -20.34 34.46
CA VAL A 402 8.82 -20.65 35.84
C VAL A 402 9.89 -21.46 36.55
N GLU A 403 10.33 -22.59 35.97
CA GLU A 403 11.36 -23.45 36.56
C GLU A 403 12.64 -22.66 36.85
N TYR A 404 13.07 -21.85 35.89
CA TYR A 404 14.28 -21.03 36.03
C TYR A 404 14.16 -19.96 37.12
N THR A 405 13.12 -19.13 37.05
CA THR A 405 12.93 -18.04 38.03
C THR A 405 12.63 -18.57 39.43
N TYR A 406 11.91 -19.69 39.55
CA TYR A 406 11.64 -20.38 40.81
C TYR A 406 12.94 -20.84 41.48
N MET A 407 13.82 -21.55 40.75
CA MET A 407 15.11 -22.00 41.30
C MET A 407 15.94 -20.84 41.86
N LEU A 408 15.92 -19.68 41.20
CA LEU A 408 16.67 -18.51 41.63
C LEU A 408 16.10 -17.86 42.90
N THR A 409 14.76 -17.83 43.06
CA THR A 409 14.13 -17.29 44.27
C THR A 409 14.45 -18.12 45.52
N ASP A 410 14.56 -19.45 45.40
CA ASP A 410 14.93 -20.34 46.51
C ASP A 410 16.42 -20.21 46.88
N VAL A 411 17.32 -20.11 45.89
CA VAL A 411 18.77 -19.93 46.11
C VAL A 411 19.08 -18.61 46.81
N ILE A 412 18.38 -17.52 46.46
CA ILE A 412 18.57 -16.21 47.12
C ILE A 412 18.11 -16.23 48.57
N LYS A 413 16.96 -16.88 48.88
CA LYS A 413 16.52 -17.08 50.27
C LYS A 413 17.56 -17.83 51.09
N ILE A 414 18.14 -18.90 50.53
CA ILE A 414 19.17 -19.69 51.21
C ILE A 414 20.46 -18.87 51.42
N LYS A 415 20.92 -18.11 50.43
CA LYS A 415 22.11 -17.24 50.58
C LYS A 415 21.90 -16.12 51.62
N SER A 416 20.70 -15.55 51.70
CA SER A 416 20.36 -14.53 52.71
C SER A 416 20.34 -15.08 54.14
N LEU A 417 20.02 -16.36 54.31
CA LEU A 417 20.05 -17.07 55.60
C LEU A 417 21.47 -17.48 56.02
N LEU A 418 22.41 -17.58 55.09
CA LEU A 418 23.80 -18.01 55.33
C LEU A 418 24.80 -16.85 55.48
N CYS A 419 24.39 -15.60 55.22
CA CYS A 419 25.24 -14.40 55.34
C CYS A 419 24.97 -13.57 56.61
N VAL A 420 24.35 -14.16 57.64
CA VAL A 420 24.21 -13.62 59.01
C VAL A 420 25.22 -14.33 59.89
#